data_AF-A0AAD6MI97-F1
#
_entry.id   AF-A0AAD6MI97-F1
#
_cell.length_a   1.000
_cell.length_b   1.000
_cell.length_c   1.000
_cell.angle_alpha   90.00
_cell.angle_beta   90.00
_cell.angle_gamma   90.00
#
_symmetry.space_group_name_H-M   'P 1'
#
loop_
_entity.id
_entity.type
_entity.pdbx_description
1 polymer ?
#
loop_
_entity_poly.entity_id
_entity_poly.type
_entity_poly.pdbx_seq_one_letter_code
_entity_poly.pdbx_strand_id
1 'polypeptide(L)'
;MTCVHIDDDKTKYLDRPYGRVGRKELKTKLLENCASSGVRFHKAKVLNLEHKEFESSIVCDDGIELKASLVVDASGFASTFTEYDKPRNHGYQIAHGILAEVDCHPFDLDKMVLMDWRDSHMGNEPYLRANNSKIPTFLYAMPFDSNLVFLEETSLVSRPSLSYMEVKNRMVARLRHLGIRVKNVIENEKCVIPMGGPLPKIPQSVMAIGGTSGVVHPSTGYTVARTMALAPILADAIVECLGSTRMIRGRPLHHRVWNGLWPLERRCTREFYSFGMETLLKLDLNGTRRFFDAFFDLDPYYWQGFLSSRLSLRELLFLSLSLFSNASNPSRFDIVTKCPVPLVKMMGNLALEAI
;
A
#
# COMPACT_ATOMS: atom_id res chain seq x y z
N MET A 1 -17.51 12.76 -6.60
CA MET A 1 -17.93 11.34 -6.56
C MET A 1 -16.77 10.45 -7.03
N THR A 2 -16.77 9.15 -6.76
CA THR A 2 -15.75 8.23 -7.30
C THR A 2 -16.42 7.20 -8.22
N CYS A 3 -15.76 6.75 -9.28
CA CYS A 3 -16.25 5.67 -10.12
C CYS A 3 -15.20 4.57 -10.35
N VAL A 4 -15.69 3.39 -10.69
CA VAL A 4 -14.91 2.21 -11.07
C VAL A 4 -15.49 1.66 -12.37
N HIS A 5 -14.70 1.62 -13.43
CA HIS A 5 -15.04 0.92 -14.66
C HIS A 5 -14.58 -0.54 -14.55
N ILE A 6 -15.53 -1.46 -14.43
CA ILE A 6 -15.26 -2.90 -14.35
C ILE A 6 -14.87 -3.41 -15.73
N ASP A 7 -15.61 -3.02 -16.76
CA ASP A 7 -15.34 -3.29 -18.16
C ASP A 7 -15.96 -2.18 -19.02
N ASP A 8 -16.03 -2.37 -20.34
CA ASP A 8 -16.53 -1.36 -21.27
C ASP A 8 -18.05 -1.11 -21.10
N ASP A 9 -18.78 -2.06 -20.51
CA ASP A 9 -20.24 -2.03 -20.38
C ASP A 9 -20.70 -1.69 -18.95
N LYS A 10 -19.84 -1.89 -17.95
CA LYS A 10 -20.20 -1.78 -16.52
C LYS A 10 -19.35 -0.78 -15.76
N THR A 11 -20.02 0.25 -15.24
CA THR A 11 -19.44 1.25 -14.34
C THR A 11 -20.17 1.26 -13.01
N LYS A 12 -19.42 1.30 -11.90
CA LYS A 12 -19.96 1.50 -10.55
C LYS A 12 -19.64 2.90 -10.06
N TYR A 13 -20.58 3.50 -9.34
CA TYR A 13 -20.41 4.79 -8.69
C TYR A 13 -20.32 4.58 -7.18
N LEU A 14 -19.26 5.09 -6.59
CA LEU A 14 -18.97 5.00 -5.17
C LEU A 14 -19.21 6.37 -4.54
N ASP A 15 -20.09 6.40 -3.54
CA ASP A 15 -20.33 7.59 -2.72
C ASP A 15 -19.20 7.77 -1.69
N ARG A 16 -18.00 8.05 -2.21
CA ARG A 16 -16.81 8.34 -1.42
C ARG A 16 -15.97 9.39 -2.14
N PRO A 17 -15.64 10.52 -1.49
CA PRO A 17 -14.73 11.50 -2.06
C PRO A 17 -13.30 10.94 -2.09
N TYR A 18 -12.54 11.34 -3.10
CA TYR A 18 -11.12 11.09 -3.22
C TYR A 18 -10.38 12.42 -3.29
N GLY A 19 -9.23 12.51 -2.63
CA GLY A 19 -8.44 13.73 -2.56
C GLY A 19 -6.97 13.44 -2.75
N ARG A 20 -6.30 14.30 -3.50
CA ARG A 20 -4.85 14.27 -3.68
C ARG A 20 -4.21 15.25 -2.71
N VAL A 21 -3.20 14.80 -1.98
CA VAL A 21 -2.46 15.65 -1.02
C VAL A 21 -1.14 16.06 -1.65
N GLY A 22 -0.84 17.36 -1.59
CA GLY A 22 0.46 17.90 -2.01
C GLY A 22 1.58 17.30 -1.17
N ARG A 23 2.42 16.46 -1.79
CA ARG A 23 3.45 15.69 -1.06
C ARG A 23 4.51 16.60 -0.43
N LYS A 24 4.87 17.68 -1.12
CA LYS A 24 5.87 18.64 -0.64
C LYS A 24 5.31 19.44 0.53
N GLU A 25 4.09 19.93 0.39
CA GLU A 25 3.38 20.75 1.36
C GLU A 25 3.11 19.96 2.64
N LEU A 26 2.63 18.71 2.52
CA LEU A 26 2.44 17.82 3.66
C LEU A 26 3.77 17.55 4.37
N LYS A 27 4.84 17.25 3.63
CA LYS A 27 6.16 17.00 4.20
C LYS A 27 6.70 18.23 4.93
N THR A 28 6.64 19.40 4.31
CA THR A 28 7.09 20.67 4.90
C THR A 28 6.33 20.95 6.19
N LYS A 29 4.99 20.85 6.17
CA LYS A 29 4.16 21.07 7.36
C LYS A 29 4.51 20.11 8.50
N LEU A 30 4.75 18.83 8.20
CA LEU A 30 5.15 17.85 9.23
C LEU A 30 6.54 18.17 9.80
N LEU A 31 7.51 18.58 8.97
CA LEU A 31 8.84 18.97 9.43
C LEU A 31 8.83 20.24 10.27
N GLU A 32 8.04 21.24 9.89
CA GLU A 32 7.84 22.48 10.65
C GLU A 32 7.25 22.19 12.03
N ASN A 33 6.23 21.33 12.10
CA ASN A 33 5.64 20.90 13.38
C ASN A 33 6.66 20.18 14.28
N CYS A 34 7.52 19.34 13.68
CA CYS A 34 8.60 18.69 14.42
C CYS A 34 9.61 19.72 14.97
N ALA A 35 10.03 20.69 14.14
CA ALA A 35 10.96 21.74 14.54
C ALA A 35 10.38 22.60 15.68
N SER A 36 9.12 23.01 15.57
CA SER A 36 8.43 23.79 16.62
C SER A 36 8.25 23.01 17.93
N SER A 37 8.29 21.68 17.87
CA SER A 37 8.21 20.79 19.04
C SER A 37 9.60 20.42 19.59
N GLY A 38 10.68 21.05 19.12
CA GLY A 38 12.04 20.84 19.63
C GLY A 38 12.83 19.70 18.97
N VAL A 39 12.33 19.11 17.87
CA VAL A 39 13.08 18.09 17.11
C VAL A 39 14.28 18.76 16.44
N ARG A 40 15.47 18.19 16.66
CA ARG A 40 16.71 18.62 16.01
C ARG A 40 16.95 17.81 14.74
N PHE A 41 17.15 18.50 13.63
CA PHE A 41 17.46 17.88 12.35
C PHE A 41 18.96 17.86 12.09
N HIS A 42 19.46 16.72 11.64
CA HIS A 42 20.83 16.53 11.20
C HIS A 42 20.81 15.91 9.80
N LYS A 43 21.41 16.59 8.83
CA LYS A 43 21.38 16.21 7.41
C LYS A 43 22.61 15.37 7.07
N ALA A 44 22.51 14.07 7.34
CA ALA A 44 23.52 13.08 6.96
C ALA A 44 22.85 11.75 6.62
N LYS A 45 23.57 10.87 5.91
CA LYS A 45 23.13 9.50 5.65
C LYS A 45 23.65 8.59 6.76
N VAL A 46 22.75 7.87 7.41
CA VAL A 46 23.14 6.80 8.34
C VAL A 46 23.77 5.65 7.55
N LEU A 47 24.99 5.27 7.90
CA LEU A 47 25.74 4.18 7.27
C LEU A 47 25.65 2.89 8.08
N ASN A 48 25.72 3.00 9.41
CA ASN A 48 25.71 1.84 10.30
C ASN A 48 24.97 2.13 11.60
N LEU A 49 24.44 1.07 12.20
CA LEU A 49 23.83 1.06 13.53
C LEU A 49 24.48 -0.03 14.38
N GLU A 50 24.93 0.34 15.57
CA GLU A 50 25.42 -0.61 16.57
C GLU A 50 24.54 -0.55 17.80
N HIS A 51 24.03 -1.70 18.23
CA HIS A 51 23.12 -1.79 19.36
C HIS A 51 23.79 -2.46 20.56
N LYS A 52 23.82 -1.76 21.68
CA LYS A 52 24.12 -2.30 23.02
C LYS A 52 22.82 -2.38 23.81
N GLU A 53 22.85 -3.02 24.98
CA GLU A 53 21.62 -3.28 25.75
C GLU A 53 20.86 -2.00 26.16
N PHE A 54 21.54 -0.87 26.38
CA PHE A 54 20.90 0.38 26.82
C PHE A 54 21.17 1.60 25.94
N GLU A 55 21.99 1.44 24.90
CA GLU A 55 22.44 2.53 24.03
C GLU A 55 22.65 1.99 22.61
N SER A 56 22.29 2.79 21.62
CA SER A 56 22.63 2.57 20.22
C SER A 56 23.58 3.66 19.73
N SER A 57 24.58 3.28 18.96
CA SER A 57 25.47 4.18 18.23
C SER A 57 25.05 4.21 16.76
N ILE A 58 25.01 5.40 16.18
CA ILE A 58 24.59 5.68 14.81
C ILE A 58 25.77 6.36 14.12
N VAL A 59 26.32 5.72 13.09
CA VAL A 59 27.45 6.26 12.32
C VAL A 59 26.93 6.87 11.03
N CYS A 60 27.20 8.16 10.84
CA CYS A 60 26.81 8.94 9.67
C CYS A 60 27.92 9.03 8.62
N ASP A 61 27.57 9.39 7.39
CA ASP A 61 28.49 9.57 6.26
C ASP A 61 29.40 10.80 6.35
N ASP A 62 29.09 11.74 7.23
CA ASP A 62 29.92 12.89 7.57
C ASP A 62 30.92 12.61 8.71
N GLY A 63 30.99 11.36 9.19
CA GLY A 63 31.88 10.92 10.26
C GLY A 63 31.37 11.21 11.67
N ILE A 64 30.18 11.78 11.82
CA ILE A 64 29.57 12.00 13.14
C ILE A 64 28.99 10.70 13.68
N GLU A 65 29.26 10.43 14.96
CA GLU A 65 28.61 9.37 15.72
C GLU A 65 27.56 9.98 16.65
N LEU A 66 26.32 9.50 16.55
CA LEU A 66 25.22 9.89 17.43
C LEU A 66 24.85 8.72 18.36
N LYS A 67 24.53 9.04 19.61
CA LYS A 67 24.06 8.08 20.61
C LYS A 67 22.57 8.24 20.86
N ALA A 68 21.85 7.13 20.96
CA ALA A 68 20.40 7.12 21.19
C ALA A 68 19.96 5.98 22.12
N SER A 69 18.90 6.19 22.90
CA SER A 69 18.24 5.10 23.65
C SER A 69 17.33 4.24 22.79
N LEU A 70 16.86 4.76 21.65
CA LEU A 70 16.03 4.06 20.66
C LEU A 70 16.30 4.65 19.29
N VAL A 71 16.42 3.79 18.27
CA VAL A 71 16.49 4.20 16.87
C VAL A 71 15.17 3.86 16.20
N VAL A 72 14.51 4.86 15.61
CA VAL A 72 13.30 4.68 14.81
C VAL A 72 13.65 4.82 13.33
N ASP A 73 13.56 3.71 12.58
CA ASP A 73 13.81 3.68 11.15
C ASP A 73 12.54 4.03 10.37
N ALA A 74 12.52 5.25 9.82
CA ALA A 74 11.48 5.76 8.93
C ALA A 74 11.97 5.94 7.48
N SER A 75 13.06 5.28 7.08
CA SER A 75 13.71 5.50 5.78
C SER A 75 13.01 4.83 4.59
N GLY A 76 12.01 3.97 4.84
CA GLY A 76 11.21 3.32 3.81
C GLY A 76 11.85 2.06 3.23
N PHE A 77 11.37 1.60 2.07
CA PHE A 77 11.67 0.26 1.53
C PHE A 77 13.16 -0.03 1.27
N ALA A 78 13.97 1.02 1.07
CA ALA A 78 15.39 0.90 0.79
C ALA A 78 16.24 0.66 2.06
N SER A 79 15.64 0.71 3.25
CA SER A 79 16.38 0.45 4.49
C SER A 79 16.87 -0.98 4.58
N THR A 80 18.10 -1.12 5.09
CA THR A 80 18.72 -2.40 5.44
C THR A 80 18.82 -2.61 6.96
N PHE A 81 18.34 -1.66 7.77
CA PHE A 81 18.47 -1.70 9.23
C PHE A 81 17.44 -2.60 9.92
N THR A 82 16.33 -2.91 9.25
CA THR A 82 15.26 -3.75 9.80
C THR A 82 15.52 -5.21 9.46
N GLU A 83 15.60 -6.07 10.49
CA GLU A 83 15.79 -7.52 10.36
C GLU A 83 14.48 -8.27 10.10
N TYR A 84 14.58 -9.39 9.37
CA TYR A 84 13.48 -10.31 9.04
C TYR A 84 13.94 -11.76 9.18
N ASP A 85 13.15 -12.61 9.85
CA ASP A 85 13.48 -14.04 10.04
C ASP A 85 13.08 -14.92 8.84
N LYS A 86 12.35 -14.35 7.88
CA LYS A 86 11.80 -15.07 6.71
C LYS A 86 12.20 -14.35 5.42
N PRO A 87 12.37 -15.07 4.30
CA PRO A 87 12.60 -14.46 3.00
C PRO A 87 11.48 -13.46 2.63
N ARG A 88 11.89 -12.32 2.07
CA ARG A 88 11.01 -11.22 1.65
C ARG A 88 10.26 -11.56 0.36
N ASN A 89 9.29 -12.47 0.43
CA ASN A 89 8.45 -12.90 -0.68
C ASN A 89 7.28 -11.93 -0.93
N HIS A 90 7.59 -10.71 -1.34
CA HIS A 90 6.59 -9.66 -1.59
C HIS A 90 5.82 -9.90 -2.90
N GLY A 91 4.56 -9.44 -2.94
CA GLY A 91 3.96 -9.01 -4.20
C GLY A 91 4.43 -7.60 -4.53
N TYR A 92 4.31 -7.15 -5.77
CA TYR A 92 4.69 -5.81 -6.17
C TYR A 92 3.53 -5.11 -6.85
N GLN A 93 3.22 -3.91 -6.39
CA GLN A 93 2.43 -2.95 -7.14
C GLN A 93 3.40 -2.00 -7.85
N ILE A 94 3.18 -1.78 -9.14
CA ILE A 94 4.00 -0.88 -9.95
C ILE A 94 3.09 0.06 -10.72
N ALA A 95 3.44 1.34 -10.73
CA ALA A 95 2.64 2.37 -11.40
C ALA A 95 3.50 3.38 -12.16
N HIS A 96 2.92 3.89 -13.24
CA HIS A 96 3.41 5.08 -13.94
C HIS A 96 2.34 6.15 -13.90
N GLY A 97 2.63 7.24 -13.19
CA GLY A 97 1.74 8.39 -13.05
C GLY A 97 2.29 9.65 -13.70
N ILE A 98 1.40 10.51 -14.19
CA ILE A 98 1.70 11.88 -14.62
C ILE A 98 0.62 12.85 -14.13
N LEU A 99 1.01 14.05 -13.76
CA LEU A 99 0.14 15.22 -13.78
C LEU A 99 0.48 16.00 -15.05
N ALA A 100 -0.49 16.20 -15.93
CA ALA A 100 -0.22 16.76 -17.25
C ALA A 100 -1.26 17.77 -17.70
N GLU A 101 -0.79 18.77 -18.44
CA GLU A 101 -1.62 19.62 -19.29
C GLU A 101 -1.82 18.90 -20.62
N VAL A 102 -3.07 18.80 -21.05
CA VAL A 102 -3.51 18.08 -22.25
C VAL A 102 -4.32 19.01 -23.15
N ASP A 103 -4.56 18.61 -24.40
CA ASP A 103 -5.52 19.33 -25.25
C ASP A 103 -6.94 19.29 -24.66
N CYS A 104 -7.39 18.10 -24.31
CA CYS A 104 -8.63 17.80 -23.62
C CYS A 104 -8.55 16.35 -23.08
N HIS A 105 -9.49 15.98 -22.21
CA HIS A 105 -9.67 14.60 -21.75
C HIS A 105 -11.16 14.23 -21.63
N PRO A 106 -11.52 12.93 -21.66
CA PRO A 106 -12.91 12.50 -21.59
C PRO A 106 -13.47 12.35 -20.17
N PHE A 107 -12.67 12.60 -19.12
CA PHE A 107 -13.08 12.40 -17.73
C PHE A 107 -13.94 13.56 -17.19
N ASP A 108 -14.97 13.23 -16.42
CA ASP A 108 -15.83 14.22 -15.78
C ASP A 108 -15.13 14.93 -14.61
N LEU A 109 -15.23 16.26 -14.55
CA LEU A 109 -14.52 17.08 -13.55
C LEU A 109 -14.99 16.85 -12.10
N ASP A 110 -16.19 16.32 -11.90
CA ASP A 110 -16.78 16.04 -10.58
C ASP A 110 -16.50 14.61 -10.09
N LYS A 111 -15.74 13.82 -10.86
CA LYS A 111 -15.47 12.40 -10.59
C LYS A 111 -13.98 12.06 -10.54
N MET A 112 -13.64 11.20 -9.60
CA MET A 112 -12.38 10.46 -9.59
C MET A 112 -12.61 9.07 -10.19
N VAL A 113 -11.85 8.69 -11.22
CA VAL A 113 -11.79 7.31 -11.67
C VAL A 113 -10.81 6.56 -10.78
N LEU A 114 -11.34 5.75 -9.85
CA LEU A 114 -10.53 4.97 -8.92
C LEU A 114 -9.91 3.75 -9.58
N MET A 115 -10.66 3.03 -10.42
CA MET A 115 -10.11 1.92 -11.16
C MET A 115 -10.80 1.81 -12.52
N ASP A 116 -10.03 1.96 -13.59
CA ASP A 116 -10.50 1.67 -14.95
C ASP A 116 -9.84 0.41 -15.49
N TRP A 117 -10.59 -0.69 -15.41
CA TRP A 117 -10.18 -2.02 -15.88
C TRP A 117 -10.50 -2.26 -17.36
N ARG A 118 -11.04 -1.29 -18.11
CA ARG A 118 -11.32 -1.45 -19.54
C ARG A 118 -10.05 -1.74 -20.32
N ASP A 119 -10.15 -2.64 -21.28
CA ASP A 119 -9.04 -3.08 -22.14
C ASP A 119 -9.31 -2.92 -23.64
N SER A 120 -10.41 -2.27 -24.03
CA SER A 120 -10.73 -1.90 -25.42
C SER A 120 -9.60 -1.15 -26.13
N HIS A 121 -8.82 -0.33 -25.40
CA HIS A 121 -7.62 0.34 -25.93
C HIS A 121 -6.54 -0.62 -26.43
N MET A 122 -6.53 -1.88 -25.97
CA MET A 122 -5.63 -2.92 -26.47
C MET A 122 -6.05 -3.42 -27.86
N GLY A 123 -7.25 -3.07 -28.34
CA GLY A 123 -7.71 -3.30 -29.71
C GLY A 123 -6.72 -2.80 -30.77
N ASN A 124 -6.13 -1.63 -30.53
CA ASN A 124 -5.15 -1.02 -31.43
C ASN A 124 -3.72 -1.53 -31.21
N GLU A 125 -3.47 -2.32 -30.16
CA GLU A 125 -2.14 -2.78 -29.76
C GLU A 125 -2.15 -4.29 -29.43
N PRO A 126 -2.34 -5.19 -30.42
CA PRO A 126 -2.55 -6.62 -30.18
C PRO A 126 -1.43 -7.32 -29.39
N TYR A 127 -0.19 -6.86 -29.52
CA TYR A 127 0.97 -7.42 -28.81
C TYR A 127 0.91 -7.19 -27.28
N LEU A 128 0.14 -6.20 -26.80
CA LEU A 128 -0.05 -5.95 -25.36
C LEU A 128 -1.16 -6.85 -24.76
N ARG A 129 -2.11 -7.31 -25.58
CA ARG A 129 -3.32 -8.03 -25.12
C ARG A 129 -3.00 -9.27 -24.31
N ALA A 130 -2.14 -10.15 -24.85
CA ALA A 130 -1.88 -11.45 -24.24
C ALA A 130 -1.31 -11.34 -22.82
N ASN A 131 -0.43 -10.36 -22.57
CA ASN A 131 0.10 -10.15 -21.23
C ASN A 131 -0.86 -9.36 -20.33
N ASN A 132 -1.61 -8.39 -20.89
CA ASN A 132 -2.63 -7.67 -20.14
C ASN A 132 -3.75 -8.60 -19.63
N SER A 133 -4.15 -9.59 -20.43
CA SER A 133 -5.15 -10.56 -19.98
C SER A 133 -4.67 -11.39 -18.79
N LYS A 134 -3.36 -11.67 -18.69
CA LYS A 134 -2.78 -12.48 -17.60
C LYS A 134 -2.47 -11.66 -16.35
N ILE A 135 -1.81 -10.50 -16.53
CA ILE A 135 -1.41 -9.59 -15.45
C ILE A 135 -1.93 -8.20 -15.84
N PRO A 136 -3.18 -7.87 -15.49
CA PRO A 136 -3.82 -6.65 -15.95
C PRO A 136 -3.25 -5.41 -15.24
N THR A 137 -3.41 -4.27 -15.91
CA THR A 137 -3.27 -2.95 -15.31
C THR A 137 -4.60 -2.21 -15.37
N PHE A 138 -4.73 -1.19 -14.55
CA PHE A 138 -5.89 -0.29 -14.55
C PHE A 138 -5.41 1.16 -14.47
N LEU A 139 -6.27 2.09 -14.88
CA LEU A 139 -5.99 3.53 -14.81
C LEU A 139 -6.69 4.17 -13.61
N TYR A 140 -5.95 4.99 -12.85
CA TYR A 140 -6.50 6.08 -12.03
C TYR A 140 -6.57 7.36 -12.88
N ALA A 141 -7.68 8.10 -12.82
CA ALA A 141 -7.78 9.40 -13.49
C ALA A 141 -8.48 10.42 -12.58
N MET A 142 -7.78 11.52 -12.29
CA MET A 142 -8.26 12.64 -11.48
C MET A 142 -8.15 13.94 -12.28
N PRO A 143 -9.23 14.40 -12.93
CA PRO A 143 -9.23 15.69 -13.60
C PRO A 143 -9.30 16.84 -12.60
N PHE A 144 -8.51 17.89 -12.85
CA PHE A 144 -8.49 19.14 -12.08
C PHE A 144 -9.10 20.30 -12.86
N ASP A 145 -8.99 20.26 -14.19
CA ASP A 145 -9.65 21.13 -15.16
C ASP A 145 -9.81 20.37 -16.48
N SER A 146 -10.61 20.88 -17.40
CA SER A 146 -10.81 20.41 -18.77
C SER A 146 -9.52 20.05 -19.54
N ASN A 147 -8.40 20.69 -19.18
CA ASN A 147 -7.09 20.49 -19.79
C ASN A 147 -5.99 20.07 -18.81
N LEU A 148 -6.32 19.79 -17.54
CA LEU A 148 -5.35 19.45 -16.49
C LEU A 148 -5.81 18.19 -15.75
N VAL A 149 -5.03 17.11 -15.86
CA VAL A 149 -5.43 15.81 -15.33
C VAL A 149 -4.26 15.02 -14.76
N PHE A 150 -4.49 14.35 -13.64
CA PHE A 150 -3.61 13.31 -13.13
C PHE A 150 -4.06 11.95 -13.65
N LEU A 151 -3.11 11.17 -14.18
CA LEU A 151 -3.34 9.87 -14.79
C LEU A 151 -2.29 8.91 -14.26
N GLU A 152 -2.69 7.71 -13.82
CA GLU A 152 -1.74 6.70 -13.34
C GLU A 152 -2.16 5.29 -13.75
N GLU A 153 -1.39 4.67 -14.65
CA GLU A 153 -1.57 3.26 -15.01
C GLU A 153 -0.84 2.40 -13.97
N THR A 154 -1.57 1.46 -13.37
CA THR A 154 -1.12 0.68 -12.20
C THR A 154 -1.34 -0.81 -12.42
N SER A 155 -0.33 -1.62 -12.11
CA SER A 155 -0.49 -3.05 -11.90
C SER A 155 -0.82 -3.30 -10.43
N LEU A 156 -2.02 -3.80 -10.14
CA LEU A 156 -2.52 -3.94 -8.77
C LEU A 156 -1.56 -4.73 -7.87
N VAL A 157 -1.24 -5.95 -8.28
CA VAL A 157 -0.24 -6.81 -7.63
C VAL A 157 0.26 -7.84 -8.62
N SER A 158 1.58 -8.03 -8.69
CA SER A 158 2.17 -9.14 -9.44
C SER A 158 3.40 -9.71 -8.72
N ARG A 159 3.69 -10.98 -9.00
CA ARG A 159 4.89 -11.67 -8.50
C ARG A 159 5.39 -12.63 -9.59
N PRO A 160 6.51 -12.33 -10.28
CA PRO A 160 7.38 -11.15 -10.14
C PRO A 160 6.70 -9.82 -10.56
N SER A 161 7.32 -8.69 -10.24
CA SER A 161 6.85 -7.36 -10.69
C SER A 161 6.79 -7.28 -12.21
N LEU A 162 5.75 -6.64 -12.76
CA LEU A 162 5.80 -6.16 -14.15
C LEU A 162 6.95 -5.18 -14.32
N SER A 163 7.48 -5.10 -15.55
CA SER A 163 8.48 -4.09 -15.87
C SER A 163 7.83 -2.71 -15.92
N TYR A 164 8.57 -1.68 -15.48
CA TYR A 164 8.10 -0.29 -15.56
C TYR A 164 7.76 0.11 -17.00
N MET A 165 8.56 -0.34 -17.98
CA MET A 165 8.35 0.01 -19.38
C MET A 165 7.04 -0.57 -19.92
N GLU A 166 6.66 -1.76 -19.49
CA GLU A 166 5.39 -2.36 -19.88
C GLU A 166 4.19 -1.54 -19.38
N VAL A 167 4.19 -1.16 -18.10
CA VAL A 167 3.12 -0.30 -17.53
C VAL A 167 3.04 1.03 -18.27
N LYS A 168 4.20 1.66 -18.54
CA LYS A 168 4.26 2.89 -19.32
C LYS A 168 3.72 2.72 -20.75
N ASN A 169 4.06 1.63 -21.44
CA ASN A 169 3.57 1.37 -22.79
C ASN A 169 2.06 1.17 -22.83
N ARG A 170 1.48 0.49 -21.82
CA ARG A 170 0.02 0.34 -21.67
C ARG A 170 -0.65 1.70 -21.43
N MET A 171 -0.06 2.55 -20.60
CA MET A 171 -0.54 3.93 -20.42
C MET A 171 -0.55 4.69 -21.75
N VAL A 172 0.55 4.66 -22.52
CA VAL A 172 0.64 5.34 -23.83
C VAL A 172 -0.42 4.83 -24.80
N ALA A 173 -0.62 3.51 -24.87
CA ALA A 173 -1.67 2.90 -25.68
C ALA A 173 -3.07 3.42 -25.29
N ARG A 174 -3.35 3.48 -23.99
CA ARG A 174 -4.60 4.01 -23.44
C ARG A 174 -4.81 5.49 -23.77
N LEU A 175 -3.80 6.33 -23.56
CA LEU A 175 -3.90 7.77 -23.88
C LEU A 175 -4.19 7.99 -25.36
N ARG A 176 -3.52 7.25 -26.25
CA ARG A 176 -3.76 7.32 -27.70
C ARG A 176 -5.19 6.91 -28.04
N HIS A 177 -5.68 5.82 -27.45
CA HIS A 177 -7.05 5.34 -27.67
C HIS A 177 -8.10 6.35 -27.19
N LEU A 178 -7.85 7.01 -26.05
CA LEU A 178 -8.73 8.06 -25.50
C LEU A 178 -8.57 9.42 -26.21
N GLY A 179 -7.66 9.54 -27.18
CA GLY A 179 -7.38 10.81 -27.88
C GLY A 179 -6.70 11.87 -27.01
N ILE A 180 -6.15 11.50 -25.86
CA ILE A 180 -5.49 12.42 -24.93
C ILE A 180 -4.10 12.77 -25.47
N ARG A 181 -3.92 14.03 -25.89
CA ARG A 181 -2.63 14.58 -26.33
C ARG A 181 -2.00 15.40 -25.22
N VAL A 182 -0.88 14.93 -24.70
CA VAL A 182 -0.12 15.60 -23.64
C VAL A 182 0.69 16.75 -24.24
N LYS A 183 0.49 17.97 -23.70
CA LYS A 183 1.28 19.16 -24.04
C LYS A 183 2.50 19.27 -23.15
N ASN A 184 2.28 19.11 -21.85
CA ASN A 184 3.29 19.34 -20.83
C ASN A 184 3.05 18.41 -19.65
N VAL A 185 4.13 17.83 -19.12
CA VAL A 185 4.10 16.98 -17.93
C VAL A 185 4.62 17.81 -16.76
N ILE A 186 3.73 18.16 -15.84
CA ILE A 186 4.03 18.94 -14.64
C ILE A 186 4.71 18.04 -13.60
N GLU A 187 4.22 16.81 -13.44
CA GLU A 187 4.78 15.84 -12.51
C GLU A 187 4.86 14.46 -13.14
N ASN A 188 5.90 13.70 -12.79
CA ASN A 188 6.09 12.32 -13.19
C ASN A 188 6.29 11.44 -11.94
N GLU A 189 5.53 10.37 -11.86
CA GLU A 189 5.56 9.41 -10.75
C GLU A 189 5.93 8.02 -11.27
N LYS A 190 6.95 7.44 -10.63
CA LYS A 190 7.35 6.05 -10.79
C LYS A 190 7.24 5.40 -9.44
N CYS A 191 6.31 4.48 -9.30
CA CYS A 191 6.01 3.87 -8.02
C CYS A 191 6.29 2.37 -8.08
N VAL A 192 6.99 1.85 -7.07
CA VAL A 192 7.13 0.41 -6.81
C VAL A 192 6.87 0.21 -5.32
N ILE A 193 5.82 -0.53 -5.00
CA ILE A 193 5.39 -0.80 -3.63
C ILE A 193 5.52 -2.30 -3.38
N PRO A 194 6.49 -2.73 -2.55
CA PRO A 194 6.51 -4.08 -2.00
C PRO A 194 5.28 -4.27 -1.10
N MET A 195 4.47 -5.27 -1.43
CA MET A 195 3.22 -5.59 -0.75
C MET A 195 3.29 -6.95 -0.06
N GLY A 196 2.67 -7.06 1.11
CA GLY A 196 2.69 -8.28 1.90
C GLY A 196 4.11 -8.66 2.36
N GLY A 197 4.47 -9.94 2.22
CA GLY A 197 5.70 -10.49 2.78
C GLY A 197 5.65 -10.66 4.31
N PRO A 198 6.74 -11.15 4.92
CA PRO A 198 6.79 -11.35 6.37
C PRO A 198 6.80 -10.00 7.11
N LEU A 199 6.31 -10.01 8.34
CA LEU A 199 6.60 -8.94 9.29
C LEU A 199 8.12 -8.93 9.61
N PRO A 200 8.66 -7.78 10.03
CA PRO A 200 9.98 -7.72 10.65
C PRO A 200 10.08 -8.71 11.82
N LYS A 201 11.31 -9.08 12.17
CA LYS A 201 11.57 -9.78 13.43
C LYS A 201 11.07 -8.94 14.60
N ILE A 202 10.18 -9.50 15.42
CA ILE A 202 9.55 -8.79 16.53
C ILE A 202 9.78 -9.57 17.83
N PRO A 203 10.38 -8.97 18.87
CA PRO A 203 10.99 -7.63 18.90
C PRO A 203 12.41 -7.61 18.30
N GLN A 204 12.88 -6.42 17.92
CA GLN A 204 14.28 -6.14 17.55
C GLN A 204 14.71 -4.73 18.02
N SER A 205 16.00 -4.44 18.02
CA SER A 205 16.56 -3.20 18.60
C SER A 205 16.17 -1.93 17.83
N VAL A 206 16.08 -2.01 16.50
CA VAL A 206 15.56 -0.93 15.65
C VAL A 206 14.03 -0.98 15.68
N MET A 207 13.38 0.18 15.84
CA MET A 207 11.93 0.29 15.67
C MET A 207 11.62 0.78 14.25
N ALA A 208 11.04 -0.05 13.39
CA ALA A 208 10.68 0.39 12.05
C ALA A 208 9.30 1.09 12.02
N ILE A 209 9.14 2.12 11.19
CA ILE A 209 7.83 2.70 10.85
C ILE A 209 7.73 3.00 9.35
N GLY A 210 6.59 2.67 8.73
CA GLY A 210 6.34 2.92 7.31
C GLY A 210 6.74 1.73 6.42
N GLY A 211 7.47 1.98 5.33
CA GLY A 211 7.68 0.98 4.26
C GLY A 211 8.30 -0.35 4.72
N THR A 212 9.16 -0.33 5.74
CA THR A 212 9.83 -1.53 6.29
C THR A 212 9.19 -2.08 7.55
N SER A 213 8.15 -1.44 8.07
CA SER A 213 7.52 -1.91 9.31
C SER A 213 6.38 -2.90 9.07
N GLY A 214 6.10 -3.26 7.82
CA GLY A 214 5.03 -4.19 7.44
C GLY A 214 3.62 -3.57 7.44
N VAL A 215 3.50 -2.25 7.64
CA VAL A 215 2.20 -1.54 7.73
C VAL A 215 1.56 -1.27 6.37
N VAL A 216 2.31 -1.40 5.28
CA VAL A 216 1.77 -1.30 3.91
C VAL A 216 0.63 -2.31 3.76
N HIS A 217 -0.53 -1.85 3.30
CA HIS A 217 -1.69 -2.72 3.10
C HIS A 217 -1.38 -3.77 2.01
N PRO A 218 -1.35 -5.08 2.34
CA PRO A 218 -0.94 -6.11 1.38
C PRO A 218 -1.73 -6.14 0.08
N SER A 219 -3.04 -5.88 0.11
CA SER A 219 -3.90 -5.97 -1.08
C SER A 219 -4.04 -4.68 -1.91
N THR A 220 -3.60 -3.51 -1.39
CA THR A 220 -3.87 -2.21 -2.02
C THR A 220 -2.64 -1.34 -2.19
N GLY A 221 -1.59 -1.56 -1.39
CA GLY A 221 -0.40 -0.71 -1.34
C GLY A 221 -0.56 0.54 -0.46
N TYR A 222 -1.76 0.79 0.11
CA TYR A 222 -2.03 1.99 0.90
C TYR A 222 -1.24 1.97 2.22
N THR A 223 -0.58 3.09 2.53
CA THR A 223 0.30 3.19 3.69
C THR A 223 0.23 4.54 4.41
N VAL A 224 0.15 5.67 3.70
CA VAL A 224 0.28 7.02 4.28
C VAL A 224 -0.69 7.28 5.43
N ALA A 225 -2.00 7.15 5.19
CA ALA A 225 -3.02 7.39 6.21
C ALA A 225 -2.88 6.43 7.41
N ARG A 226 -2.53 5.17 7.14
CA ARG A 226 -2.33 4.15 8.18
C ARG A 226 -1.09 4.46 9.03
N THR A 227 0.02 4.87 8.42
CA THR A 227 1.22 5.30 9.14
C THR A 227 0.94 6.52 9.99
N MET A 228 0.21 7.52 9.48
CA MET A 228 -0.18 8.70 10.26
C MET A 228 -1.08 8.34 11.44
N ALA A 229 -2.00 7.38 11.30
CA ALA A 229 -2.85 6.91 12.39
C ALA A 229 -2.07 6.11 13.46
N LEU A 230 -1.03 5.38 13.06
CA LEU A 230 -0.21 4.56 13.96
C LEU A 230 0.92 5.36 14.64
N ALA A 231 1.36 6.46 14.04
CA ALA A 231 2.42 7.31 14.57
C ALA A 231 2.17 7.79 16.02
N PRO A 232 0.99 8.34 16.40
CA PRO A 232 0.73 8.75 17.78
C PRO A 232 0.73 7.56 18.75
N ILE A 233 0.16 6.41 18.36
CA ILE A 233 0.15 5.20 19.19
C ILE A 233 1.58 4.74 19.49
N LEU A 234 2.46 4.79 18.49
CA LEU A 234 3.86 4.44 18.68
C LEU A 234 4.59 5.48 19.54
N ALA A 235 4.34 6.77 19.32
CA ALA A 235 4.93 7.84 20.13
C ALA A 235 4.53 7.70 21.61
N ASP A 236 3.28 7.40 21.92
CA ASP A 236 2.79 7.18 23.28
C ASP A 236 3.50 5.99 23.95
N ALA A 237 3.68 4.87 23.22
CA ALA A 237 4.41 3.72 23.72
C ALA A 237 5.90 4.04 24.02
N ILE A 238 6.51 4.91 23.21
CA ILE A 238 7.88 5.39 23.44
C ILE A 238 7.93 6.29 24.68
N VAL A 239 6.98 7.22 24.83
CA VAL A 239 6.89 8.14 25.98
C VAL A 239 6.64 7.38 27.29
N GLU A 240 5.77 6.38 27.29
CA GLU A 240 5.52 5.53 28.47
C GLU A 240 6.83 4.88 28.98
N CYS A 241 7.71 4.48 28.07
CA CYS A 241 8.97 3.83 28.42
C CYS A 241 10.07 4.83 28.79
N LEU A 242 10.30 5.85 27.96
CA LEU A 242 11.47 6.74 28.08
C LEU A 242 11.16 8.05 28.82
N GLY A 243 9.89 8.44 28.92
CA GLY A 243 9.43 9.66 29.59
C GLY A 243 8.88 9.45 31.01
N SER A 244 8.77 8.20 31.48
CA SER A 244 8.27 7.90 32.83
C SER A 244 9.37 8.05 33.90
N THR A 245 8.95 8.23 35.16
CA THR A 245 9.85 8.32 36.33
C THR A 245 10.72 7.07 36.49
N ARG A 246 10.22 5.91 36.06
CA ARG A 246 10.97 4.66 35.99
C ARG A 246 11.22 4.30 34.53
N MET A 247 12.27 4.88 33.96
CA MET A 247 12.68 4.61 32.58
C MET A 247 12.84 3.12 32.29
N ILE A 248 12.10 2.65 31.29
CA ILE A 248 12.19 1.31 30.72
C ILE A 248 13.15 1.40 29.53
N ARG A 249 14.23 0.60 29.55
CA ARG A 249 15.28 0.58 28.53
C ARG A 249 15.59 -0.84 28.07
N GLY A 250 16.30 -0.94 26.95
CA GLY A 250 16.77 -2.21 26.39
C GLY A 250 15.64 -3.12 25.92
N ARG A 251 15.82 -4.43 26.10
CA ARG A 251 14.87 -5.45 25.61
C ARG A 251 13.40 -5.17 26.00
N PRO A 252 13.06 -4.80 27.25
CA PRO A 252 11.69 -4.42 27.62
C PRO A 252 11.12 -3.23 26.83
N LEU A 253 11.93 -2.20 26.55
CA LEU A 253 11.53 -1.06 25.72
C LEU A 253 11.17 -1.53 24.30
N HIS A 254 12.06 -2.30 23.67
CA HIS A 254 11.84 -2.82 22.32
C HIS A 254 10.57 -3.66 22.23
N HIS A 255 10.33 -4.52 23.22
CA HIS A 255 9.10 -5.31 23.28
C HIS A 255 7.85 -4.43 23.37
N ARG A 256 7.87 -3.39 24.22
CA ARG A 256 6.72 -2.49 24.41
C ARG A 256 6.42 -1.69 23.13
N VAL A 257 7.43 -1.08 22.51
CA VAL A 257 7.24 -0.26 21.29
C VAL A 257 6.81 -1.10 20.09
N TRP A 258 7.41 -2.29 19.90
CA TRP A 258 6.98 -3.20 18.84
C TRP A 258 5.57 -3.72 19.08
N ASN A 259 5.18 -4.03 20.32
CA ASN A 259 3.83 -4.43 20.64
C ASN A 259 2.81 -3.29 20.46
N GLY A 260 3.22 -2.03 20.60
CA GLY A 260 2.39 -0.87 20.24
C GLY A 260 2.04 -0.83 18.75
N LEU A 261 3.02 -1.16 17.89
CA LEU A 261 2.82 -1.20 16.43
C LEU A 261 2.21 -2.52 15.92
N TRP A 262 2.53 -3.66 16.52
CA TRP A 262 2.06 -4.98 16.11
C TRP A 262 1.51 -5.81 17.27
N PRO A 263 0.44 -5.33 17.93
CA PRO A 263 -0.29 -6.17 18.88
C PRO A 263 -0.87 -7.38 18.14
N LEU A 264 -1.16 -8.45 18.89
CA LEU A 264 -1.63 -9.72 18.34
C LEU A 264 -2.78 -9.56 17.34
N GLU A 265 -3.82 -8.80 17.69
CA GLU A 265 -4.96 -8.56 16.81
C GLU A 265 -4.55 -7.94 15.46
N ARG A 266 -3.58 -7.01 15.46
CA ARG A 266 -3.10 -6.36 14.24
C ARG A 266 -2.27 -7.31 13.38
N ARG A 267 -1.53 -8.23 14.00
CA ARG A 267 -0.82 -9.32 13.30
C ARG A 267 -1.83 -10.24 12.62
N CYS A 268 -2.86 -10.68 13.36
CA CYS A 268 -3.93 -11.53 12.81
C CYS A 268 -4.71 -10.85 11.67
N THR A 269 -5.13 -9.58 11.83
CA THR A 269 -5.86 -8.86 10.77
C THR A 269 -5.01 -8.67 9.53
N ARG A 270 -3.68 -8.50 9.68
CA ARG A 270 -2.76 -8.44 8.55
C ARG A 270 -2.72 -9.74 7.75
N GLU A 271 -2.89 -10.90 8.38
CA GLU A 271 -2.94 -12.17 7.66
C GLU A 271 -4.15 -12.26 6.73
N PHE A 272 -5.30 -11.68 7.09
CA PHE A 272 -6.47 -11.57 6.19
C PHE A 272 -6.19 -10.67 4.98
N TYR A 273 -5.54 -9.51 5.18
CA TYR A 273 -5.15 -8.67 4.05
C TYR A 273 -4.11 -9.37 3.15
N SER A 274 -3.21 -10.15 3.75
CA SER A 274 -2.20 -10.92 3.02
C SER A 274 -2.83 -12.06 2.23
N PHE A 275 -3.85 -12.72 2.79
CA PHE A 275 -4.71 -13.66 2.07
C PHE A 275 -5.38 -13.01 0.86
N GLY A 276 -5.97 -11.82 1.03
CA GLY A 276 -6.56 -11.06 -0.08
C GLY A 276 -5.55 -10.78 -1.20
N MET A 277 -4.32 -10.40 -0.86
CA MET A 277 -3.24 -10.20 -1.83
C MET A 277 -2.88 -11.49 -2.58
N GLU A 278 -2.69 -12.60 -1.86
CA GLU A 278 -2.34 -13.90 -2.46
C GLU A 278 -3.46 -14.46 -3.35
N THR A 279 -4.71 -14.09 -3.08
CA THR A 279 -5.85 -14.37 -3.97
C THR A 279 -5.78 -13.52 -5.25
N LEU A 280 -5.57 -12.20 -5.12
CA LEU A 280 -5.47 -11.29 -6.26
C LEU A 280 -4.33 -11.67 -7.21
N LEU A 281 -3.20 -12.16 -6.69
CA LEU A 281 -2.07 -12.65 -7.47
C LEU A 281 -2.41 -13.81 -8.44
N LYS A 282 -3.55 -14.49 -8.23
CA LYS A 282 -3.98 -15.65 -9.04
C LYS A 282 -5.09 -15.30 -10.04
N LEU A 283 -5.57 -14.07 -10.05
CA LEU A 283 -6.65 -13.64 -10.93
C LEU A 283 -6.06 -13.07 -12.22
N ASP A 284 -6.64 -13.49 -13.34
CA ASP A 284 -6.43 -12.86 -14.64
C ASP A 284 -7.32 -11.61 -14.75
N LEU A 285 -7.34 -10.94 -15.90
CA LEU A 285 -8.18 -9.75 -16.11
C LEU A 285 -9.66 -10.02 -15.78
N ASN A 286 -10.22 -11.10 -16.32
CA ASN A 286 -11.63 -11.41 -16.14
C ASN A 286 -11.96 -11.79 -14.68
N GLY A 287 -11.09 -12.56 -14.01
CA GLY A 287 -11.23 -12.84 -12.59
C GLY A 287 -11.14 -11.59 -11.74
N THR A 288 -10.21 -10.68 -12.07
CA THR A 288 -10.03 -9.40 -11.37
C THR A 288 -11.26 -8.51 -11.53
N ARG A 289 -11.81 -8.39 -12.73
CA ARG A 289 -13.06 -7.66 -13.01
C ARG A 289 -14.21 -8.18 -12.17
N ARG A 290 -14.45 -9.49 -12.18
CA ARG A 290 -15.54 -10.08 -11.39
C ARG A 290 -15.31 -9.93 -9.88
N PHE A 291 -14.07 -10.01 -9.42
CA PHE A 291 -13.73 -9.77 -8.02
C PHE A 291 -14.10 -8.35 -7.60
N PHE A 292 -13.65 -7.33 -8.34
CA PHE A 292 -13.98 -5.94 -8.02
C PHE A 292 -15.45 -5.62 -8.22
N ASP A 293 -16.11 -6.29 -9.16
CA ASP A 293 -17.55 -6.20 -9.32
C ASP A 293 -18.29 -6.61 -8.03
N ALA A 294 -17.96 -7.79 -7.50
CA ALA A 294 -18.55 -8.27 -6.24
C ALA A 294 -18.08 -7.45 -5.02
N PHE A 295 -16.81 -7.02 -4.99
CA PHE A 295 -16.22 -6.27 -3.87
C PHE A 295 -16.87 -4.90 -3.69
N PHE A 296 -17.13 -4.18 -4.78
CA PHE A 296 -17.78 -2.88 -4.73
C PHE A 296 -19.32 -2.95 -4.64
N ASP A 297 -19.91 -4.15 -4.74
CA ASP A 297 -21.33 -4.42 -4.40
C ASP A 297 -21.55 -4.73 -2.91
N LEU A 298 -20.47 -4.86 -2.13
CA LEU A 298 -20.58 -4.97 -0.68
C LEU A 298 -21.10 -3.68 -0.05
N ASP A 299 -21.68 -3.80 1.15
CA ASP A 299 -22.00 -2.65 1.99
C ASP A 299 -20.77 -1.72 2.07
N PRO A 300 -20.94 -0.39 1.84
CA PRO A 300 -19.86 0.58 1.92
C PRO A 300 -18.99 0.46 3.16
N TYR A 301 -19.56 0.10 4.31
CA TYR A 301 -18.81 -0.15 5.53
C TYR A 301 -17.65 -1.13 5.34
N TYR A 302 -17.88 -2.25 4.66
CA TYR A 302 -16.90 -3.32 4.50
C TYR A 302 -15.77 -2.95 3.55
N TRP A 303 -16.08 -2.54 2.31
CA TRP A 303 -15.01 -2.23 1.35
C TRP A 303 -14.22 -1.00 1.80
N GLN A 304 -14.88 0.00 2.40
CA GLN A 304 -14.20 1.17 2.95
C GLN A 304 -13.29 0.80 4.11
N GLY A 305 -13.77 -0.04 5.03
CA GLY A 305 -13.00 -0.53 6.16
C GLY A 305 -11.78 -1.34 5.71
N PHE A 306 -11.95 -2.21 4.70
CA PHE A 306 -10.88 -3.01 4.12
C PHE A 306 -9.79 -2.10 3.54
N LEU A 307 -10.14 -1.20 2.62
CA LEU A 307 -9.17 -0.29 1.98
C LEU A 307 -8.43 0.60 3.00
N SER A 308 -9.03 0.88 4.15
CA SER A 308 -8.44 1.72 5.21
C SER A 308 -7.80 0.94 6.38
N SER A 309 -7.77 -0.40 6.31
CA SER A 309 -7.30 -1.27 7.40
C SER A 309 -7.99 -1.04 8.75
N ARG A 310 -9.30 -0.73 8.74
CA ARG A 310 -10.09 -0.43 9.96
C ARG A 310 -10.97 -1.58 10.44
N LEU A 311 -11.08 -2.66 9.67
CA LEU A 311 -11.91 -3.80 10.06
C LEU A 311 -11.24 -4.68 11.12
N SER A 312 -12.02 -5.11 12.09
CA SER A 312 -11.70 -6.17 13.05
C SER A 312 -11.65 -7.55 12.36
N LEU A 313 -11.14 -8.56 13.07
CA LEU A 313 -11.11 -9.94 12.58
C LEU A 313 -12.50 -10.47 12.24
N ARG A 314 -13.51 -10.16 13.07
CA ARG A 314 -14.89 -10.61 12.84
C ARG A 314 -15.46 -9.96 11.58
N GLU A 315 -15.23 -8.67 11.40
CA GLU A 315 -15.69 -7.95 10.20
C GLU A 315 -14.97 -8.41 8.94
N LEU A 316 -13.69 -8.79 9.01
CA LEU A 316 -12.96 -9.38 7.88
C LEU A 316 -13.50 -10.77 7.51
N LEU A 317 -13.92 -11.56 8.49
CA LEU A 317 -14.61 -12.82 8.26
C LEU A 317 -15.97 -12.58 7.57
N PHE A 318 -16.77 -11.64 8.10
CA PHE A 318 -18.05 -11.28 7.48
C PHE A 318 -17.87 -10.72 6.08
N LEU A 319 -16.89 -9.85 5.85
CA LEU A 319 -16.53 -9.36 4.52
C LEU A 319 -16.22 -10.53 3.57
N SER A 320 -15.43 -11.50 4.02
CA SER A 320 -15.05 -12.67 3.20
C SER A 320 -16.27 -13.53 2.84
N LEU A 321 -17.19 -13.74 3.80
CA LEU A 321 -18.44 -14.48 3.58
C LEU A 321 -19.39 -13.72 2.66
N SER A 322 -19.58 -12.42 2.88
CA SER A 322 -20.41 -11.54 2.04
C SER A 322 -19.86 -11.46 0.62
N LEU A 323 -18.54 -11.37 0.45
CA LEU A 323 -17.90 -11.38 -0.85
C LEU A 323 -18.15 -12.70 -1.59
N PHE A 324 -18.03 -13.84 -0.90
CA PHE A 324 -18.33 -15.14 -1.50
C PHE A 324 -19.83 -15.29 -1.86
N SER A 325 -20.72 -14.76 -1.01
CA SER A 325 -22.16 -14.77 -1.24
C SER A 325 -22.57 -13.90 -2.43
N ASN A 326 -21.99 -12.70 -2.57
CA ASN A 326 -22.27 -11.79 -3.67
C ASN A 326 -21.50 -12.12 -4.96
N ALA A 327 -20.46 -12.96 -4.88
CA ALA A 327 -19.67 -13.38 -6.03
C ALA A 327 -20.52 -14.17 -7.04
N SER A 328 -20.30 -13.90 -8.33
CA SER A 328 -20.87 -14.69 -9.42
C SER A 328 -20.33 -16.14 -9.40
N ASN A 329 -21.04 -17.10 -10.00
CA ASN A 329 -20.62 -18.50 -10.01
C ASN A 329 -19.17 -18.72 -10.52
N PRO A 330 -18.72 -18.06 -11.61
CA PRO A 330 -17.32 -18.14 -12.03
C PRO A 330 -16.34 -17.59 -10.98
N SER A 331 -16.72 -16.54 -10.25
CA SER A 331 -15.90 -15.97 -9.17
C SER A 331 -15.84 -16.88 -7.95
N ARG A 332 -16.95 -17.54 -7.59
CA ARG A 332 -16.95 -18.57 -6.55
C ARG A 332 -16.06 -19.74 -6.94
N PHE A 333 -16.08 -20.14 -8.21
CA PHE A 333 -15.18 -21.16 -8.73
C PHE A 333 -13.71 -20.73 -8.64
N ASP A 334 -13.38 -19.49 -9.00
CA ASP A 334 -12.04 -18.92 -8.79
C ASP A 334 -11.65 -18.97 -7.30
N ILE A 335 -12.54 -18.58 -6.40
CA ILE A 335 -12.27 -18.61 -4.95
C ILE A 335 -11.97 -20.05 -4.50
N VAL A 336 -12.83 -21.01 -4.84
CA VAL A 336 -12.68 -22.42 -4.44
C VAL A 336 -11.42 -23.07 -5.02
N THR A 337 -11.02 -22.70 -6.23
CA THR A 337 -9.86 -23.33 -6.90
C THR A 337 -8.54 -22.61 -6.60
N LYS A 338 -8.55 -21.28 -6.44
CA LYS A 338 -7.33 -20.46 -6.29
C LYS A 338 -7.01 -20.11 -4.84
N CYS A 339 -8.00 -20.02 -3.95
CA CYS A 339 -7.80 -19.63 -2.55
C CYS A 339 -7.41 -20.73 -1.54
N PRO A 340 -7.53 -22.06 -1.78
CA PRO A 340 -7.23 -23.05 -0.75
C PRO A 340 -5.83 -22.95 -0.16
N VAL A 341 -4.80 -22.82 -1.02
CA VAL A 341 -3.39 -22.68 -0.55
C VAL A 341 -3.18 -21.38 0.23
N PRO A 342 -3.59 -20.19 -0.27
CA PRO A 342 -3.58 -18.96 0.53
C PRO A 342 -4.32 -19.08 1.87
N LEU A 343 -5.47 -19.75 1.89
CA LEU A 343 -6.29 -19.93 3.09
C LEU A 343 -5.57 -20.80 4.12
N VAL A 344 -5.03 -21.94 3.72
CA VAL A 344 -4.23 -22.82 4.61
C VAL A 344 -3.04 -22.07 5.18
N LYS A 345 -2.35 -21.27 4.35
CA LYS A 345 -1.23 -20.43 4.80
C LYS A 345 -1.67 -19.39 5.84
N MET A 346 -2.78 -18.69 5.59
CA MET A 346 -3.36 -17.74 6.54
C MET A 346 -3.70 -18.42 7.87
N MET A 347 -4.39 -19.56 7.84
CA MET A 347 -4.77 -20.32 9.04
C MET A 347 -3.53 -20.80 9.82
N GLY A 348 -2.50 -21.28 9.12
CA GLY A 348 -1.22 -21.67 9.73
C GLY A 348 -0.52 -20.49 10.41
N ASN A 349 -0.49 -19.32 9.77
CA ASN A 349 0.08 -18.12 10.38
C ASN A 349 -0.73 -17.65 11.59
N LEU A 350 -2.07 -17.67 11.52
CA LEU A 350 -2.94 -17.34 12.66
C LEU A 350 -2.70 -18.28 13.85
N ALA A 351 -2.48 -19.58 13.59
CA ALA A 351 -2.13 -20.54 14.64
C ALA A 351 -0.77 -20.25 15.26
N LEU A 352 0.23 -19.84 14.46
CA LEU A 352 1.56 -19.46 14.97
C LEU A 352 1.52 -18.18 15.81
N GLU A 353 0.64 -17.22 15.50
CA GLU A 353 0.47 -16.00 16.29
C GLU A 353 -0.22 -16.26 17.64
N ALA A 354 -0.95 -17.37 17.77
CA ALA A 354 -1.67 -17.75 18.99
C ALA A 354 -0.82 -18.55 20.00
N ILE A 355 0.39 -18.96 19.61
CA ILE A 355 1.38 -19.65 20.45
C ILE A 355 2.37 -18.59 20.97
#